data_AF-A0A7T2GIX4-F1
#
_entry.id   AF-A0A7T2GIX4-F1
#
_cell.length_a   1.000
_cell.length_b   1.000
_cell.length_c   1.000
_cell.angle_alpha   90.00
_cell.angle_beta   90.00
_cell.angle_gamma   90.00
#
_symmetry.space_group_name_H-M   'P 1'
#
loop_
_entity.id
_entity.type
_entity.pdbx_description
1 polymer ?
#
loop_
_entity_poly.entity_id
_entity_poly.type
_entity_poly.pdbx_seq_one_letter_code
_entity_poly.pdbx_strand_id
1 'polypeptide(L)'
;MALPRPSSPKALLADLRAFARERRPHQWIAAILAIVMPVVILVGFYLDSRTNIAPGEQLIYVENWRADRTDAEIIAQQKIDQAAKEKRAAERQRQFQKLEKQLGI
;
A
#
# COMPACT_ATOMS: atom_id res chain seq x y z
N MET A 1 -47.50 -29.90 -10.62
CA MET A 1 -46.21 -30.24 -9.98
C MET A 1 -46.12 -29.53 -8.65
N ALA A 2 -45.91 -30.23 -7.55
CA ALA A 2 -45.70 -29.62 -6.24
C ALA A 2 -44.23 -29.21 -6.09
N LEU A 3 -43.96 -27.97 -5.69
CA LEU A 3 -42.61 -27.48 -5.42
C LEU A 3 -42.05 -28.11 -4.14
N PRO A 4 -40.74 -28.44 -4.07
CA PRO A 4 -40.13 -28.98 -2.87
C PRO A 4 -40.16 -27.95 -1.73
N ARG A 5 -40.30 -28.44 -0.49
CA ARG A 5 -40.33 -27.60 0.71
C ARG A 5 -39.00 -26.86 0.87
N PRO A 6 -39.00 -25.57 1.23
CA PRO A 6 -37.77 -24.83 1.45
C PRO A 6 -37.00 -25.43 2.64
N SER A 7 -35.70 -25.63 2.45
CA SER A 7 -34.79 -26.15 3.48
C SER A 7 -34.73 -25.21 4.68
N SER A 8 -34.88 -25.75 5.88
CA SER A 8 -34.83 -24.95 7.11
C SER A 8 -33.39 -24.56 7.47
N PRO A 9 -33.15 -23.43 8.17
CA PRO A 9 -31.81 -23.03 8.63
C PRO A 9 -31.11 -24.09 9.49
N LYS A 10 -31.90 -24.89 10.24
CA LYS A 10 -31.38 -26.01 11.03
C LYS A 10 -30.83 -27.13 10.14
N ALA A 11 -31.47 -27.40 9.01
CA ALA A 11 -30.99 -28.39 8.04
C ALA A 11 -29.65 -27.95 7.42
N LEU A 12 -29.49 -26.66 7.11
CA LEU A 12 -28.22 -26.11 6.62
C LEU A 12 -27.07 -26.31 7.63
N LEU A 13 -27.29 -25.98 8.90
CA LEU A 13 -26.25 -26.13 9.93
C LEU A 13 -25.88 -27.60 10.16
N ALA A 14 -26.86 -28.51 10.11
CA ALA A 14 -26.63 -29.94 10.21
C ALA A 14 -25.79 -30.45 9.02
N ASP A 15 -26.10 -29.98 7.82
CA ASP A 15 -25.39 -30.33 6.59
C ASP A 15 -23.94 -29.80 6.59
N LEU A 16 -23.73 -28.54 6.96
CA LEU A 16 -22.40 -27.95 7.13
C LEU A 16 -21.56 -28.71 8.18
N ARG A 17 -22.19 -29.17 9.26
CA ARG A 17 -21.51 -29.97 10.29
C ARG A 17 -21.16 -31.37 9.80
N ALA A 18 -22.05 -32.00 9.02
CA ALA A 18 -21.78 -33.31 8.41
C ALA A 18 -20.63 -33.21 7.41
N PHE A 19 -20.69 -32.23 6.51
CA PHE A 19 -19.63 -31.90 5.56
C PHE A 19 -18.29 -31.63 6.24
N ALA A 20 -18.28 -30.87 7.34
CA ALA A 20 -17.07 -30.62 8.11
C ALA A 20 -16.47 -31.90 8.73
N ARG A 21 -17.32 -32.84 9.17
CA ARG A 21 -16.91 -34.09 9.82
C ARG A 21 -16.36 -35.13 8.84
N GLU A 22 -16.83 -35.13 7.60
CA GLU A 22 -16.41 -36.08 6.57
C GLU A 22 -15.01 -35.76 5.99
N ARG A 23 -14.52 -34.53 6.20
CA ARG A 23 -13.22 -34.10 5.68
C ARG A 23 -12.03 -34.64 6.45
N ARG A 24 -10.98 -34.98 5.70
CA ARG A 24 -9.70 -35.45 6.25
C ARG A 24 -8.92 -34.30 6.93
N PRO A 25 -8.09 -34.57 7.95
CA PRO A 25 -7.36 -33.53 8.69
C PRO A 25 -6.52 -32.59 7.82
N HIS A 26 -5.88 -33.08 6.75
CA HIS A 26 -5.07 -32.25 5.86
C HIS A 26 -5.88 -31.21 5.07
N GLN A 27 -7.18 -31.46 4.84
CA GLN A 27 -8.04 -30.52 4.12
C GLN A 27 -8.32 -29.26 4.96
N TRP A 28 -8.33 -29.40 6.29
CA TRP A 28 -8.43 -28.26 7.21
C TRP A 28 -7.18 -27.39 7.19
N ILE A 29 -6.00 -28.01 7.11
CA ILE A 29 -4.73 -27.28 6.98
C ILE A 29 -4.72 -26.48 5.67
N ALA A 30 -5.12 -27.10 4.56
CA ALA A 30 -5.23 -26.41 3.28
C ALA A 30 -6.25 -25.26 3.31
N ALA A 31 -7.41 -25.47 3.95
CA ALA A 31 -8.43 -24.43 4.10
C ALA A 31 -7.94 -23.25 4.95
N ILE A 32 -7.26 -23.52 6.07
CA ILE A 32 -6.65 -22.49 6.91
C ILE A 32 -5.61 -21.72 6.11
N LEU A 33 -4.73 -22.40 5.38
CA LEU A 33 -3.69 -21.75 4.58
C LEU A 33 -4.30 -20.85 3.48
N ALA A 34 -5.36 -21.32 2.81
CA ALA A 34 -6.06 -20.55 1.79
C ALA A 34 -6.70 -19.26 2.33
N ILE A 35 -7.08 -19.22 3.61
CA ILE A 35 -7.61 -18.01 4.27
C ILE A 35 -6.46 -17.15 4.81
N VAL A 36 -5.48 -17.75 5.47
CA VAL A 36 -4.38 -17.04 6.14
C VAL A 36 -3.51 -16.30 5.14
N MET A 37 -3.16 -16.92 4.01
CA MET A 37 -2.29 -16.29 3.00
C MET A 37 -2.82 -14.94 2.50
N PRO A 38 -4.06 -14.82 1.98
CA PRO A 38 -4.59 -13.52 1.56
C PRO A 38 -4.80 -12.56 2.73
N VAL A 39 -5.20 -13.04 3.92
CA VAL A 39 -5.38 -12.18 5.10
C VAL A 39 -4.05 -11.54 5.51
N VAL A 40 -2.95 -12.29 5.53
CA VAL A 40 -1.61 -11.76 5.83
C VAL A 40 -1.21 -10.68 4.83
N ILE A 41 -1.47 -10.89 3.54
CA ILE A 41 -1.19 -9.89 2.50
C ILE A 41 -2.01 -8.61 2.74
N LEU A 42 -3.32 -8.74 3.00
CA LEU A 42 -4.19 -7.60 3.28
C LEU A 42 -3.78 -6.84 4.54
N VAL A 43 -3.41 -7.56 5.61
CA VAL A 43 -2.91 -6.95 6.85
C VAL A 43 -1.58 -6.24 6.60
N GLY A 44 -0.68 -6.82 5.81
CA GLY A 44 0.57 -6.18 5.40
C GLY A 44 0.32 -4.84 4.71
N PHE A 45 -0.59 -4.81 3.72
CA PHE A 45 -0.99 -3.56 3.07
C PHE A 45 -1.68 -2.58 4.01
N TYR A 46 -2.56 -3.06 4.90
CA TYR A 46 -3.24 -2.18 5.87
C TYR A 46 -2.24 -1.49 6.80
N LEU A 47 -1.24 -2.22 7.31
CA LEU A 47 -0.19 -1.65 8.14
C LEU A 47 0.70 -0.69 7.35
N ASP A 48 1.11 -1.04 6.14
CA ASP A 48 1.95 -0.18 5.29
C ASP A 48 1.22 1.10 4.81
N SER A 49 -0.09 1.02 4.58
CA SER A 49 -0.89 2.16 4.14
C SER A 49 -0.88 3.33 5.13
N ARG A 50 -0.67 3.05 6.42
CA ARG A 50 -0.55 4.07 7.48
C ARG A 50 0.78 4.83 7.41
N THR A 51 1.81 4.25 6.81
CA THR A 51 3.18 4.79 6.81
C THR A 51 3.64 5.28 5.44
N ASN A 52 3.08 4.79 4.33
CA ASN A 52 3.68 4.96 3.00
C ASN A 52 2.82 5.69 1.94
N ILE A 53 1.51 5.89 2.15
CA ILE A 53 0.60 6.18 1.01
C ILE A 53 -0.02 7.59 1.01
N ALA A 54 -0.05 8.32 2.12
CA ALA A 54 -0.48 9.72 2.09
C ALA A 54 0.74 10.60 2.36
N PRO A 55 1.26 11.37 1.39
CA PRO A 55 1.94 12.60 1.77
C PRO A 55 0.92 13.34 2.65
N GLY A 56 1.23 13.46 3.95
CA GLY A 56 0.43 14.26 4.86
C GLY A 56 0.19 15.64 4.26
N GLU A 57 -0.86 16.33 4.72
CA GLU A 57 -1.29 17.63 4.20
C GLU A 57 -0.08 18.52 3.83
N GLN A 58 0.16 18.64 2.53
CA GLN A 58 1.36 19.33 2.04
C GLN A 58 1.07 20.81 2.01
N LEU A 59 1.67 21.55 2.94
CA LEU A 59 1.65 23.00 2.91
C LEU A 59 2.58 23.49 1.78
N ILE A 60 2.01 23.67 0.59
CA ILE A 60 2.72 24.18 -0.57
C ILE A 60 2.78 25.71 -0.45
N TYR A 61 3.95 26.23 -0.08
CA TYR A 61 4.22 27.65 -0.11
C TYR A 61 4.46 28.09 -1.56
N VAL A 62 3.55 28.89 -2.09
CA VAL A 62 3.76 29.58 -3.37
C VAL A 62 4.36 30.93 -3.06
N GLU A 63 5.60 31.15 -3.50
CA GLU A 63 6.25 32.45 -3.37
C GLU A 63 5.53 33.47 -4.25
N ASN A 64 5.14 34.60 -3.64
CA ASN A 64 4.56 35.72 -4.37
C ASN A 64 5.70 36.56 -4.99
N TRP A 65 5.81 36.54 -6.32
CA TRP A 65 6.84 37.28 -7.03
C TRP A 65 6.37 38.69 -7.35
N ARG A 66 7.29 39.66 -7.26
CA ARG A 66 7.00 41.03 -7.70
C ARG A 66 6.77 41.06 -9.21
N ALA A 67 5.79 41.84 -9.64
CA ALA A 67 5.43 41.98 -11.06
C ALA A 67 6.49 42.70 -11.90
N ASP A 68 7.37 43.48 -11.26
CA ASP A 68 8.43 44.28 -11.89
C ASP A 68 9.79 43.59 -11.97
N ARG A 69 9.83 42.28 -11.70
CA ARG A 69 11.05 41.48 -11.77
C ARG A 69 11.62 41.44 -13.19
N THR A 70 12.93 41.62 -13.30
CA THR A 70 13.66 41.53 -14.57
C THR A 70 14.07 40.10 -14.93
N ASP A 71 14.22 39.82 -16.22
CA ASP A 71 14.69 38.51 -16.72
C ASP A 71 16.05 38.11 -16.13
N ALA A 72 16.94 39.07 -15.91
CA ALA A 72 18.25 38.84 -15.30
C ALA A 72 18.11 38.29 -13.86
N GLU A 73 17.19 38.85 -13.08
CA GLU A 73 16.89 38.39 -11.71
C GLU A 73 16.19 37.03 -11.71
N ILE A 74 15.39 36.72 -12.73
CA ILE A 74 14.78 35.40 -12.92
C ILE A 74 15.87 34.35 -13.14
N ILE A 75 16.76 34.60 -14.10
CA ILE A 75 17.82 33.65 -14.48
C ILE A 75 18.80 33.45 -13.32
N ALA A 76 19.14 34.52 -12.58
CA ALA A 76 20.01 34.42 -11.41
C ALA A 76 19.41 33.50 -10.33
N GLN A 77 18.13 33.67 -10.02
CA GLN A 77 17.45 32.83 -9.03
C GLN A 77 17.30 31.38 -9.50
N GLN A 78 16.94 31.16 -10.77
CA GLN A 78 16.81 29.80 -11.32
C GLN A 78 18.12 29.01 -11.20
N LYS A 79 19.28 29.66 -11.38
CA LYS A 79 20.58 29.00 -11.17
C LYS A 79 20.78 28.55 -9.72
N ILE A 80 20.36 29.39 -8.76
CA ILE A 80 20.44 29.07 -7.33
C ILE A 80 19.52 27.89 -7.00
N ASP A 81 18.27 27.95 -7.46
CA ASP A 81 17.26 26.93 -7.20
C ASP A 81 17.65 25.59 -7.85
N GLN A 82 18.20 25.64 -9.06
CA GLN A 82 18.70 24.47 -9.79
C GLN A 82 19.83 23.79 -9.02
N ALA A 83 20.81 24.55 -8.52
CA ALA A 83 21.88 24.00 -7.70
C ALA A 83 21.34 23.35 -6.41
N ALA A 84 20.35 23.96 -5.76
CA ALA A 84 19.70 23.39 -4.58
C ALA A 84 18.91 22.11 -4.90
N LYS A 85 18.29 22.03 -6.07
CA LYS A 85 17.56 20.85 -6.55
C LYS A 85 18.53 19.70 -6.86
N GLU A 86 19.66 19.99 -7.49
CA GLU A 86 20.70 19.02 -7.81
C GLU A 86 21.33 18.42 -6.54
N LYS A 87 21.62 19.24 -5.52
CA LYS A 87 22.12 18.76 -4.23
C LYS A 87 21.13 17.78 -3.58
N ARG A 88 19.85 18.13 -3.51
CA ARG A 88 18.79 17.26 -2.98
C ARG A 88 18.65 15.96 -3.77
N ALA A 89 18.77 16.01 -5.10
CA ALA A 89 18.75 14.82 -5.94
C ALA A 89 19.96 13.91 -5.67
N ALA A 90 21.16 14.48 -5.54
CA ALA A 90 22.38 13.73 -5.24
C ALA A 90 22.32 13.09 -3.84
N GLU A 91 21.78 13.78 -2.84
CA GLU A 91 21.57 13.22 -1.50
C GLU A 91 20.61 12.04 -1.51
N ARG A 92 19.46 12.16 -2.19
CA ARG A 92 18.53 11.03 -2.35
C ARG A 92 19.18 9.86 -3.06
N GLN A 93 19.94 10.11 -4.13
CA GLN A 93 20.67 9.06 -4.83
C GLN A 93 21.66 8.35 -3.91
N ARG A 94 22.40 9.09 -3.07
CA ARG A 94 23.30 8.50 -2.06
C ARG A 94 22.56 7.66 -1.02
N GLN A 95 21.39 8.10 -0.57
CA GLN A 95 20.55 7.34 0.36
C GLN A 95 20.09 6.03 -0.26
N PHE A 96 19.60 6.04 -1.51
CA PHE A 96 19.22 4.84 -2.23
C PHE A 96 20.40 3.90 -2.46
N GLN A 97 21.55 4.41 -2.91
CA GLN A 97 22.78 3.60 -3.05
C GLN A 97 23.25 2.97 -1.74
N LYS A 98 23.06 3.65 -0.61
CA LYS A 98 23.37 3.10 0.71
C LYS A 98 22.42 1.97 1.08
N LEU A 99 21.12 2.14 0.81
CA LEU A 99 20.11 1.11 1.04
C LEU A 99 20.35 -0.11 0.16
N GLU A 100 20.63 0.09 -1.13
CA GLU A 100 21.01 -0.95 -2.10
C GLU A 100 22.17 -1.80 -1.56
N LYS A 101 23.28 -1.15 -1.18
CA LYS A 101 24.44 -1.83 -0.56
C LYS A 101 24.11 -2.57 0.74
N GLN A 102 23.20 -2.05 1.56
CA GLN A 102 22.80 -2.71 2.81
C GLN A 102 21.91 -3.93 2.57
N LEU A 103 21.10 -3.90 1.50
CA LEU A 103 20.18 -4.97 1.12
C LEU A 103 20.85 -6.02 0.22
N GLY A 104 22.07 -5.76 -0.26
CA GLY A 104 22.85 -6.70 -1.07
C GLY A 104 22.29 -6.94 -2.47
N ILE A 105 21.47 -6.01 -2.95
CA ILE A 105 20.92 -5.92 -4.31
C ILE A 105 21.73 -4.95 -5.15
#